data_AF-A0AAV9KRV5-F1
#
_entry.id   AF-A0AAV9KRV5-F1
#
_cell.length_a   1.000
_cell.length_b   1.000
_cell.length_c   1.000
_cell.angle_alpha   90.00
_cell.angle_beta   90.00
_cell.angle_gamma   90.00
#
_symmetry.space_group_name_H-M   'P 1'
#
loop_
_entity.id
_entity.type
_entity.pdbx_description
1 polymer ?
#
loop_
_entity_poly.entity_id
_entity_poly.type
_entity_poly.pdbx_seq_one_letter_code
_entity_poly.pdbx_strand_id
1 'polypeptide(L)'
;MGFTLGIDKSWREVIKYGEHDYSIAGHISAICISGIIYRVSLAPDYCIVAFDVKSEIFTSIAMSIELCRSFSDCDNMLIEVNGKLGMIKYSKYLFGNDIYLWVFEEEEWKHEILHFPLGWEPNEFYLHPFTIRKYGAEEIVFAIHTTPRSLDDVLVFYIYDMKNKSWRHFEVQEFPGQIESICTYRETLFSLQNIGSAHQQL
;
A
#
# COMPACT_ATOMS: atom_id res chain seq x y z
N MET A 1 -17.81 -2.81 1.37
CA MET A 1 -18.06 -3.73 2.47
C MET A 1 -16.86 -3.66 3.38
N GLY A 2 -17.08 -3.09 4.54
CA GLY A 2 -16.11 -2.94 5.61
C GLY A 2 -16.75 -3.40 6.90
N PHE A 3 -16.00 -4.17 7.67
CA PHE A 3 -16.44 -4.73 8.94
C PHE A 3 -15.54 -4.22 10.06
N THR A 4 -16.13 -3.96 11.21
CA THR A 4 -15.40 -3.72 12.47
C THR A 4 -15.71 -4.84 13.45
N LEU A 5 -14.76 -5.13 14.33
CA LEU A 5 -14.96 -6.09 15.40
C LEU A 5 -15.55 -5.37 16.61
N GLY A 6 -16.75 -5.78 17.02
CA GLY A 6 -17.44 -5.24 18.18
C GLY A 6 -16.75 -5.62 19.49
N ILE A 7 -17.13 -4.93 20.57
CA ILE A 7 -16.65 -5.22 21.94
C ILE A 7 -17.04 -6.65 22.36
N ASP A 8 -18.16 -7.13 21.85
CA ASP A 8 -18.66 -8.50 22.01
C ASP A 8 -17.93 -9.54 21.14
N LYS A 9 -16.88 -9.13 20.41
CA LYS A 9 -16.13 -9.95 19.43
C LYS A 9 -16.99 -10.44 18.26
N SER A 10 -18.11 -9.79 17.97
CA SER A 10 -18.88 -10.05 16.75
C SER A 10 -18.45 -9.13 15.61
N TRP A 11 -18.49 -9.64 14.38
CA TRP A 11 -18.27 -8.81 13.21
C TRP A 11 -19.53 -7.99 12.92
N ARG A 12 -19.37 -6.67 12.85
CA ARG A 12 -20.43 -5.75 12.44
C ARG A 12 -20.08 -5.13 11.11
N GLU A 13 -21.02 -5.13 10.19
CA GLU A 13 -20.91 -4.35 8.95
C GLU A 13 -21.10 -2.87 9.28
N VAL A 14 -20.11 -2.05 8.91
CA VAL A 14 -20.12 -0.59 9.11
C VAL A 14 -20.07 0.18 7.80
N ILE A 15 -19.62 -0.45 6.72
CA ILE A 15 -19.56 0.18 5.38
C ILE A 15 -20.28 -0.73 4.41
N LYS A 16 -21.51 -0.38 4.02
CA LYS A 16 -22.27 -1.08 2.98
C LYS A 16 -21.91 -0.53 1.60
N TYR A 17 -21.67 -1.42 0.63
CA TYR A 17 -21.46 -1.00 -0.75
C TYR A 17 -22.77 -0.44 -1.34
N GLY A 18 -22.72 0.77 -1.91
CA GLY A 18 -23.85 1.37 -2.63
C GLY A 18 -24.88 2.12 -1.78
N GLU A 19 -24.76 2.13 -0.44
CA GLU A 19 -25.57 3.02 0.42
C GLU A 19 -24.98 4.44 0.53
N HIS A 20 -23.79 4.66 -0.01
CA HIS A 20 -23.12 5.95 -0.05
C HIS A 20 -22.82 6.31 -1.51
N ASP A 21 -22.81 7.60 -1.82
CA ASP A 21 -22.54 8.14 -3.17
C ASP A 21 -21.11 7.86 -3.69
N TYR A 22 -20.32 7.08 -2.97
CA TYR A 22 -18.93 6.75 -3.29
C TYR A 22 -18.79 5.37 -3.95
N SER A 23 -18.10 5.33 -5.09
CA SER A 23 -17.70 4.07 -5.74
C SER A 23 -16.32 3.63 -5.25
N ILE A 24 -16.29 2.91 -4.13
CA ILE A 24 -15.05 2.41 -3.53
C ILE A 24 -14.43 1.32 -4.42
N ALA A 25 -13.21 1.55 -4.91
CA ALA A 25 -12.49 0.59 -5.73
C ALA A 25 -12.13 -0.66 -4.91
N GLY A 26 -12.62 -1.84 -5.30
CA GLY A 26 -12.39 -3.09 -4.57
C GLY A 26 -10.95 -3.62 -4.64
N HIS A 27 -10.19 -3.23 -5.67
CA HIS A 27 -8.82 -3.70 -5.92
C HIS A 27 -7.74 -2.72 -5.46
N ILE A 28 -8.11 -1.52 -5.01
CA ILE A 28 -7.16 -0.49 -4.56
C ILE A 28 -6.97 -0.61 -3.05
N SER A 29 -5.72 -0.48 -2.61
CA SER A 29 -5.33 -0.58 -1.20
C SER A 29 -6.16 0.33 -0.30
N ALA A 30 -6.58 -0.21 0.85
CA ALA A 30 -7.10 0.57 1.97
C ALA A 30 -6.02 0.69 3.05
N ILE A 31 -6.02 1.78 3.79
CA ILE A 31 -5.14 1.94 4.96
C ILE A 31 -5.91 2.50 6.15
N CYS A 32 -5.51 2.09 7.36
CA CYS A 32 -6.03 2.64 8.61
C CYS A 32 -4.93 3.46 9.29
N ILE A 33 -5.17 4.75 9.52
CA ILE A 33 -4.25 5.65 10.22
C ILE A 33 -5.02 6.27 11.37
N SER A 34 -4.54 6.06 12.60
CA SER A 34 -5.14 6.65 13.81
C SER A 34 -6.66 6.44 13.96
N GLY A 35 -7.17 5.28 13.51
CA GLY A 35 -8.60 4.95 13.59
C GLY A 35 -9.46 5.50 12.46
N ILE A 36 -8.85 6.07 11.42
CA ILE A 36 -9.52 6.50 10.19
C ILE A 36 -9.13 5.54 9.05
N ILE A 37 -10.13 4.96 8.40
CA ILE A 37 -9.93 4.07 7.24
C ILE A 37 -10.01 4.93 5.98
N TYR A 38 -8.94 4.92 5.19
CA TYR A 38 -8.85 5.63 3.91
C TYR A 38 -8.97 4.65 2.75
N ARG A 39 -9.77 5.01 1.75
CA ARG A 39 -9.94 4.27 0.50
C ARG A 39 -10.09 5.22 -0.67
N VAL A 40 -9.63 4.80 -1.84
CA VAL A 40 -9.90 5.51 -3.09
C VAL A 40 -11.35 5.28 -3.52
N SER A 41 -12.03 6.36 -3.89
CA SER A 41 -13.30 6.34 -4.63
C SER A 41 -13.08 6.75 -6.09
N LEU A 42 -13.72 6.02 -7.00
CA LEU A 42 -13.66 6.24 -8.45
C LEU A 42 -14.80 7.16 -8.95
N ALA A 43 -15.80 7.44 -8.11
CA ALA A 43 -16.96 8.28 -8.44
C ALA A 43 -17.52 8.94 -7.16
N PRO A 44 -18.20 10.10 -7.25
CA PRO A 44 -18.51 10.87 -8.48
C PRO A 44 -17.29 11.56 -9.09
N ASP A 45 -16.34 11.98 -8.25
CA ASP A 45 -15.01 12.43 -8.65
C ASP A 45 -13.96 11.56 -7.95
N TYR A 46 -12.81 11.36 -8.61
CA TYR A 46 -11.65 10.68 -8.02
C TYR A 46 -11.28 11.38 -6.70
N CYS A 47 -11.51 10.69 -5.57
CA CYS A 47 -11.24 11.23 -4.24
C CYS A 47 -10.78 10.13 -3.28
N ILE A 48 -10.26 10.54 -2.12
CA ILE A 48 -10.04 9.63 -1.00
C ILE A 48 -11.22 9.75 -0.04
N VAL A 49 -11.91 8.65 0.19
CA VAL A 49 -12.92 8.55 1.24
C VAL A 49 -12.23 8.18 2.53
N ALA A 50 -12.47 8.98 3.56
CA ALA A 50 -12.02 8.75 4.93
C ALA A 50 -13.23 8.37 5.78
N PHE A 51 -13.13 7.25 6.48
CA PHE A 51 -14.15 6.78 7.41
C PHE A 51 -13.57 6.76 8.82
N ASP A 52 -14.07 7.64 9.68
CA ASP A 52 -13.69 7.65 11.10
C ASP A 52 -14.41 6.51 11.82
N VAL A 53 -13.66 5.54 12.31
CA VAL A 53 -14.21 4.34 12.96
C VAL A 53 -14.90 4.68 14.29
N LYS A 54 -14.49 5.76 14.96
CA LYS A 54 -15.05 6.16 16.25
C LYS A 54 -16.38 6.87 16.08
N SER A 55 -16.45 7.81 15.14
CA SER A 55 -17.68 8.60 14.89
C SER A 55 -18.61 7.95 13.86
N GLU A 56 -18.12 6.97 13.10
CA GLU A 56 -18.81 6.32 11.99
C GLU A 56 -19.23 7.32 10.89
N ILE A 57 -18.44 8.39 10.70
CA ILE A 57 -18.70 9.44 9.73
C ILE A 57 -17.76 9.30 8.53
N PHE A 58 -18.32 9.48 7.34
CA PHE A 58 -17.56 9.60 6.10
C PHE A 58 -17.22 11.05 5.80
N THR A 59 -15.99 11.26 5.37
CA THR A 59 -15.53 12.50 4.73
C THR A 59 -14.79 12.17 3.45
N SER A 60 -14.62 13.17 2.60
CA SER A 60 -13.87 13.03 1.35
C SER A 60 -12.73 14.04 1.29
N ILE A 61 -11.57 13.57 0.86
CA ILE A 61 -10.40 14.37 0.58
C ILE A 61 -10.28 14.47 -0.94
N ALA A 62 -10.30 15.69 -1.46
CA ALA A 62 -10.07 15.93 -2.88
C ALA A 62 -8.64 15.51 -3.26
N MET A 63 -8.51 14.83 -4.39
CA MET A 63 -7.21 14.61 -5.00
C MET A 63 -6.83 15.81 -5.87
N SER A 64 -5.54 16.13 -5.94
CA SER A 64 -5.07 17.21 -6.83
C SER A 64 -5.31 16.84 -8.30
N ILE A 65 -5.46 17.84 -9.18
CA ILE A 65 -5.65 17.59 -10.62
C ILE A 65 -4.51 16.76 -11.21
N GLU A 66 -3.28 17.01 -10.77
CA GLU A 66 -2.09 16.26 -11.18
C GLU A 66 -2.17 14.78 -10.76
N LEU A 67 -2.63 14.54 -9.53
CA LEU A 67 -2.85 13.20 -8.99
C LEU A 67 -3.93 12.46 -9.79
N CYS A 68 -5.05 13.13 -10.09
CA CYS A 68 -6.17 12.57 -10.85
C CYS A 68 -5.81 12.24 -12.31
N ARG A 69 -5.12 13.14 -13.01
CA ARG A 69 -4.79 12.98 -14.45
C ARG A 69 -4.00 11.73 -14.75
N SER A 70 -3.31 11.23 -13.75
CA SER A 70 -2.31 10.20 -13.91
C SER A 70 -2.73 8.90 -13.21
N PHE A 71 -3.94 8.88 -12.64
CA PHE A 71 -4.50 7.79 -11.85
C PHE A 71 -4.79 6.53 -12.66
N SER A 72 -5.19 6.66 -13.93
CA SER A 72 -5.48 5.53 -14.84
C SER A 72 -4.25 4.80 -15.36
N ASP A 73 -3.10 5.47 -15.36
CA ASP A 73 -1.92 5.04 -16.11
C ASP A 73 -0.93 4.26 -15.24
N CYS A 74 -1.20 4.15 -13.94
CA CYS A 74 -0.28 3.60 -12.95
C CYS A 74 -1.04 2.85 -11.86
N ASP A 75 -0.34 1.94 -11.19
CA ASP A 75 -0.84 1.41 -9.93
C ASP A 75 -0.68 2.47 -8.83
N ASN A 76 -1.64 2.50 -7.93
CA ASN A 76 -1.70 3.44 -6.82
C ASN A 76 -1.85 2.67 -5.51
N MET A 77 -1.07 3.04 -4.51
CA MET A 77 -1.14 2.46 -3.17
C MET A 77 -1.19 3.55 -2.10
N LEU A 78 -2.17 3.46 -1.21
CA LEU A 78 -2.25 4.27 -0.01
C LEU A 78 -1.28 3.74 1.06
N ILE A 79 -0.52 4.66 1.65
CA ILE A 79 0.47 4.38 2.69
C ILE A 79 0.41 5.43 3.81
N GLU A 80 0.96 5.13 4.98
CA GLU A 80 1.00 6.06 6.12
C GLU A 80 2.39 6.68 6.23
N VAL A 81 2.60 7.94 5.85
CA VAL A 81 3.91 8.62 5.98
C VAL A 81 3.96 9.48 7.23
N ASN A 82 4.76 9.10 8.23
CA ASN A 82 4.88 9.83 9.50
C ASN A 82 3.52 10.20 10.14
N GLY A 83 2.59 9.26 10.19
CA GLY A 83 1.23 9.49 10.71
C GLY A 83 0.29 10.27 9.77
N LYS A 84 0.75 10.63 8.57
CA LYS A 84 -0.03 11.31 7.54
C LYS A 84 -0.44 10.34 6.44
N LEU A 85 -1.52 10.67 5.74
CA LEU A 85 -1.93 9.94 4.55
C LEU A 85 -0.95 10.21 3.41
N GLY A 86 -0.46 9.15 2.77
CA GLY A 86 0.32 9.22 1.56
C GLY A 86 -0.21 8.28 0.49
N MET A 87 0.23 8.52 -0.74
CA MET A 87 -0.03 7.66 -1.88
C MET A 87 1.24 7.47 -2.69
N ILE A 88 1.62 6.22 -2.92
CA ILE A 88 2.68 5.85 -3.85
C ILE A 88 2.03 5.57 -5.20
N LYS A 89 2.63 6.15 -6.24
CA LYS A 89 2.29 5.91 -7.62
C LYS A 89 3.49 5.41 -8.39
N TYR A 90 3.31 4.32 -9.12
CA TYR A 90 4.37 3.67 -9.90
C TYR A 90 3.77 3.01 -11.15
N SER A 91 4.59 2.91 -12.20
CA SER A 91 4.21 2.17 -13.39
C SER A 91 4.43 0.67 -13.16
N LYS A 92 3.48 -0.16 -13.61
CA LYS A 92 3.63 -1.64 -13.67
C LYS A 92 4.85 -2.06 -14.47
N TYR A 93 5.16 -1.27 -15.49
CA TYR A 93 6.33 -1.43 -16.31
C TYR A 93 7.35 -0.39 -15.85
N LEU A 94 8.44 -0.81 -15.23
CA LEU A 94 9.56 0.05 -14.82
C LEU A 94 10.33 0.57 -16.05
N PHE A 95 9.64 1.14 -17.04
CA PHE A 95 10.27 1.94 -18.10
C PHE A 95 10.84 3.26 -17.56
N GLY A 96 10.52 3.59 -16.31
CA GLY A 96 11.13 4.69 -15.55
C GLY A 96 11.46 4.24 -14.14
N ASN A 97 12.50 4.85 -13.57
CA ASN A 97 13.00 4.54 -12.23
C ASN A 97 12.31 5.39 -11.17
N ASP A 98 11.27 6.13 -11.55
CA ASP A 98 10.69 7.17 -10.72
C ASP A 98 9.43 6.65 -10.04
N ILE A 99 9.44 6.74 -8.71
CA ILE A 99 8.29 6.46 -7.87
C ILE A 99 7.80 7.79 -7.33
N TYR A 100 6.54 8.12 -7.59
CA TYR A 100 5.95 9.36 -7.12
C TYR A 100 5.31 9.13 -5.76
N LEU A 101 5.85 9.78 -4.74
CA LEU A 101 5.29 9.76 -3.40
C LEU A 101 4.52 11.05 -3.16
N TRP A 102 3.21 10.93 -2.98
CA TRP A 102 2.31 12.00 -2.59
C TRP A 102 2.02 11.92 -1.10
N VAL A 103 2.06 13.04 -0.38
CA VAL A 103 1.74 13.14 1.05
C VAL A 103 0.73 14.26 1.24
N PHE A 104 -0.35 13.95 1.94
CA PHE A 104 -1.38 14.91 2.29
C PHE A 104 -1.02 15.62 3.60
N GLU A 105 -0.82 16.93 3.52
CA GLU A 105 -0.42 17.79 4.64
C GLU A 105 -1.04 19.18 4.48
N GLU A 106 -1.54 19.76 5.59
CA GLU A 106 -2.10 21.12 5.60
C GLU A 106 -3.21 21.32 4.54
N GLU A 107 -4.05 20.30 4.34
CA GLU A 107 -5.14 20.28 3.35
C GLU A 107 -4.69 20.25 1.88
N GLU A 108 -3.39 20.06 1.63
CA GLU A 108 -2.82 19.99 0.29
C GLU A 108 -2.01 18.72 0.05
N TRP A 109 -1.94 18.31 -1.21
CA TRP A 109 -1.12 17.20 -1.66
C TRP A 109 0.25 17.72 -2.11
N LYS A 110 1.31 17.31 -1.41
CA LYS A 110 2.71 17.57 -1.77
C LYS A 110 3.31 16.30 -2.34
N HIS A 111 4.20 16.40 -3.33
CA HIS A 111 4.86 15.22 -3.88
C HIS A 111 6.37 15.33 -3.90
N GLU A 112 7.02 14.18 -3.83
CA GLU A 112 8.44 14.00 -4.11
C GLU A 112 8.63 12.82 -5.06
N ILE A 113 9.72 12.85 -5.82
CA ILE A 113 10.10 11.76 -6.72
C ILE A 113 11.20 10.97 -6.05
N LEU A 114 10.95 9.67 -5.84
CA LEU A 114 11.94 8.73 -5.36
C LEU A 114 12.57 8.07 -6.58
N HIS A 115 13.85 8.37 -6.81
CA HIS A 115 14.62 7.70 -7.84
C HIS A 115 15.04 6.32 -7.32
N PHE A 116 14.44 5.29 -7.90
CA PHE A 116 14.75 3.91 -7.62
C PHE A 116 16.20 3.63 -8.04
N PRO A 117 17.00 2.97 -7.19
CA PRO A 117 18.41 2.74 -7.45
C PRO A 117 18.56 1.62 -8.48
N LEU A 118 18.48 1.95 -9.77
CA LEU A 118 18.73 0.97 -10.83
C LEU A 118 20.17 1.05 -11.34
N GLY A 119 20.78 -0.14 -11.40
CA GLY A 119 21.89 -0.46 -12.30
C GLY A 119 21.53 -1.60 -13.27
N TRP A 120 20.24 -1.92 -13.44
CA TRP A 120 19.76 -3.12 -14.12
C TRP A 120 18.83 -2.73 -15.27
N GLU A 121 18.76 -3.55 -16.34
CA GLU A 121 18.03 -3.20 -17.56
C GLU A 121 16.49 -3.15 -17.32
N PRO A 122 15.76 -2.16 -17.87
CA PRO A 122 14.33 -1.91 -17.60
C PRO A 122 13.34 -3.06 -17.86
N ASN A 123 13.77 -4.15 -18.50
CA ASN A 123 12.92 -5.23 -18.96
C ASN A 123 12.90 -6.45 -18.01
N GLU A 124 13.55 -6.38 -16.85
CA GLU A 124 13.81 -7.55 -15.99
C GLU A 124 12.95 -7.62 -14.72
N PHE A 125 12.01 -6.69 -14.52
CA PHE A 125 11.26 -6.57 -13.27
C PHE A 125 9.76 -6.44 -13.47
N TYR A 126 9.01 -7.19 -12.65
CA TYR A 126 7.58 -6.99 -12.44
C TYR A 126 7.35 -6.55 -10.99
N LEU A 127 7.04 -5.26 -10.80
CA LEU A 127 6.54 -4.76 -9.53
C LEU A 127 5.08 -5.16 -9.38
N HIS A 128 4.79 -6.14 -8.54
CA HIS A 128 3.41 -6.49 -8.25
C HIS A 128 2.85 -5.52 -7.20
N PRO A 129 1.65 -4.95 -7.38
CA PRO A 129 1.06 -4.02 -6.43
C PRO A 129 0.86 -4.51 -4.99
N PHE A 130 1.01 -5.80 -4.73
CA PHE A 130 0.86 -6.34 -3.38
C PHE A 130 2.16 -6.37 -2.59
N THR A 131 3.27 -5.90 -3.16
CA THR A 131 4.61 -6.06 -2.59
C THR A 131 5.21 -4.81 -1.98
N ILE A 132 4.56 -3.65 -2.15
CA ILE A 132 4.98 -2.40 -1.51
C ILE A 132 4.30 -2.30 -0.14
N ARG A 133 5.07 -2.02 0.90
CA ARG A 133 4.58 -1.82 2.27
C ARG A 133 5.42 -0.77 2.96
N LYS A 134 4.80 0.02 3.83
CA LYS A 134 5.54 0.92 4.70
C LYS A 134 5.78 0.28 6.06
N TYR A 135 7.02 0.34 6.54
CA TYR A 135 7.47 -0.24 7.81
C TYR A 135 8.03 0.85 8.72
N GLY A 136 7.50 0.91 9.94
CA GLY A 136 7.79 2.01 10.85
C GLY A 136 7.36 3.36 10.27
N ALA A 137 7.52 4.43 11.05
CA ALA A 137 7.23 5.77 10.55
C ALA A 137 8.17 6.17 9.39
N GLU A 138 9.31 5.48 9.21
CA GLU A 138 10.48 6.00 8.50
C GLU A 138 10.95 5.20 7.27
N GLU A 139 10.47 3.97 7.03
CA GLU A 139 10.98 3.14 5.91
C GLU A 139 9.88 2.67 4.96
N ILE A 140 10.09 2.80 3.66
CA ILE A 140 9.23 2.20 2.63
C ILE A 140 9.94 0.97 2.07
N VAL A 141 9.25 -0.17 2.08
CA VAL A 141 9.78 -1.46 1.61
C VAL A 141 9.05 -1.84 0.34
N PHE A 142 9.84 -2.18 -0.68
CA PHE A 142 9.40 -2.68 -1.96
C PHE A 142 9.95 -4.10 -2.07
N ALA A 143 9.09 -5.10 -2.02
CA ALA A 143 9.51 -6.45 -2.38
C ALA A 143 9.32 -6.64 -3.89
N ILE A 144 10.31 -7.21 -4.55
CA ILE A 144 10.33 -7.33 -6.01
C ILE A 144 10.70 -8.76 -6.31
N HIS A 145 9.81 -9.43 -7.05
CA HIS A 145 10.18 -10.67 -7.70
C HIS A 145 11.00 -10.32 -8.93
N THR A 146 12.21 -10.83 -8.97
CA THR A 146 13.09 -10.73 -10.13
C THR A 146 13.17 -12.12 -10.74
N THR A 147 12.90 -12.19 -12.05
CA THR A 147 13.07 -13.39 -12.85
C THR A 147 14.31 -13.17 -13.71
N PRO A 148 15.54 -13.36 -13.18
CA PRO A 148 16.71 -13.31 -14.02
C PRO A 148 16.57 -14.35 -15.14
N ARG A 149 17.19 -14.09 -16.31
CA ARG A 149 17.15 -15.01 -17.46
C ARG A 149 17.66 -16.44 -17.12
N SER A 150 18.32 -16.62 -15.99
CA SER A 150 18.73 -17.89 -15.41
C SER A 150 17.77 -18.35 -14.31
N LEU A 151 16.75 -19.13 -14.71
CA LEU A 151 15.97 -20.18 -14.01
C LEU A 151 15.57 -20.11 -12.51
N ASP A 152 16.15 -19.26 -11.67
CA ASP A 152 15.84 -19.17 -10.24
C ASP A 152 15.20 -17.80 -9.93
N ASP A 153 13.97 -17.84 -9.41
CA ASP A 153 13.26 -16.65 -8.94
C ASP A 153 13.99 -16.09 -7.71
N VAL A 154 14.42 -14.83 -7.79
CA VAL A 154 15.04 -14.13 -6.65
C VAL A 154 14.05 -13.12 -6.11
N LEU A 155 13.84 -13.16 -4.80
CA LEU A 155 13.07 -12.14 -4.11
C LEU A 155 14.02 -11.07 -3.57
N VAL A 156 13.87 -9.85 -4.06
CA VAL A 156 14.70 -8.72 -3.63
C VAL A 156 13.85 -7.73 -2.85
N PHE A 157 14.31 -7.33 -1.67
CA PHE A 157 13.69 -6.25 -0.90
C PHE A 157 14.51 -4.98 -1.05
N TYR A 158 13.90 -3.94 -1.59
CA TYR A 158 14.43 -2.59 -1.58
C TYR A 158 13.78 -1.81 -0.45
N ILE A 159 14.60 -1.11 0.33
CA ILE A 159 14.15 -0.33 1.48
C ILE A 159 14.65 1.09 1.29
N TYR A 160 13.69 2.00 1.24
CA TYR A 160 13.93 3.42 1.19
C TYR A 160 13.83 4.02 2.59
N ASP A 161 14.93 4.59 3.07
CA ASP A 161 14.99 5.37 4.29
C ASP A 161 14.48 6.78 4.00
N MET A 162 13.31 7.13 4.54
CA MET A 162 12.66 8.42 4.32
C MET A 162 13.44 9.58 4.94
N LYS A 163 14.24 9.33 5.98
CA LYS A 163 14.99 10.35 6.71
C LYS A 163 16.32 10.65 6.05
N ASN A 164 17.07 9.61 5.72
CA ASN A 164 18.39 9.71 5.10
C ASN A 164 18.30 9.80 3.57
N LYS A 165 17.10 9.62 3.00
CA LYS A 165 16.83 9.66 1.56
C LYS A 165 17.74 8.70 0.79
N SER A 166 17.95 7.52 1.36
CA SER A 166 18.89 6.51 0.86
C SER A 166 18.20 5.17 0.68
N TRP A 167 18.80 4.34 -0.17
CA TRP A 167 18.32 3.00 -0.46
C TRP A 167 19.27 1.96 0.11
N ARG A 168 18.69 0.88 0.62
CA ARG A 168 19.38 -0.38 0.91
C ARG A 168 18.58 -1.52 0.31
N HIS A 169 19.23 -2.63 -0.02
CA HIS A 169 18.53 -3.82 -0.49
C HIS A 169 19.17 -5.08 0.07
N PHE A 170 18.40 -6.16 0.08
CA PHE A 170 18.90 -7.50 0.31
C PHE A 170 18.10 -8.51 -0.50
N GLU A 171 18.74 -9.63 -0.81
CA GLU A 171 18.15 -10.70 -1.61
C GLU A 171 17.81 -11.88 -0.70
N VAL A 172 16.68 -12.51 -0.98
CA VAL A 172 16.29 -13.78 -0.39
C VAL A 172 16.41 -14.83 -1.48
N GLN A 173 17.43 -15.67 -1.33
CA GLN A 173 17.69 -16.82 -2.19
C GLN A 173 16.73 -17.97 -1.82
N GLU A 174 16.48 -18.87 -2.76
CA GLU A 174 15.65 -20.08 -2.55
C GLU A 174 14.21 -19.79 -2.08
N PHE A 175 13.58 -18.72 -2.59
CA PHE A 175 12.21 -18.38 -2.22
C PHE A 175 11.20 -19.34 -2.91
N PRO A 176 10.36 -20.09 -2.16
CA PRO A 176 9.67 -21.28 -2.68
C PRO A 176 8.40 -21.00 -3.53
N GLY A 177 8.28 -19.85 -4.19
CA GLY A 177 7.13 -19.56 -5.07
C GLY A 177 6.83 -18.08 -5.26
N GLN A 178 5.65 -17.76 -5.79
CA GLN A 178 5.20 -16.37 -5.96
C GLN A 178 4.68 -15.78 -4.64
N ILE A 179 5.00 -14.50 -4.38
CA ILE A 179 4.37 -13.74 -3.29
C ILE A 179 2.95 -13.33 -3.68
N GLU A 180 1.96 -13.89 -2.99
CA GLU A 180 0.57 -13.42 -3.10
C GLU A 180 0.32 -12.14 -2.29
N SER A 181 0.96 -12.03 -1.11
CA SER A 181 0.81 -10.87 -0.24
C SER A 181 1.96 -10.75 0.76
N ILE A 182 2.30 -9.51 1.11
CA ILE A 182 3.15 -9.19 2.25
C ILE A 182 2.27 -8.60 3.35
N CYS A 183 2.29 -9.22 4.52
CA CYS A 183 1.57 -8.76 5.71
C CYS A 183 2.57 -8.21 6.72
N THR A 184 2.27 -7.04 7.26
CA THR A 184 3.05 -6.44 8.35
C THR A 184 2.21 -6.50 9.62
N TYR A 185 2.85 -6.79 10.76
CA TYR A 185 2.20 -6.77 12.06
C TYR A 185 3.11 -6.08 13.06
N ARG A 186 2.50 -5.40 14.01
CA ARG A 186 3.20 -4.82 15.16
C ARG A 186 3.05 -5.80 16.31
N GLU A 187 4.14 -6.42 16.75
CA GLU A 187 4.13 -7.43 17.83
C GLU A 187 3.45 -6.96 19.12
N THR A 188 3.46 -5.64 19.39
CA THR A 188 2.80 -5.06 20.56
C THR A 188 1.27 -5.20 20.53
N LEU A 189 0.66 -5.47 19.37
CA LEU A 189 -0.79 -5.58 19.20
C LEU A 189 -1.27 -7.03 19.17
N PHE A 190 -0.43 -7.97 18.74
CA PHE A 190 -0.73 -9.41 18.69
C PHE A 190 0.52 -10.22 18.98
N SER A 191 0.47 -11.08 20.01
CA SER A 191 1.55 -12.06 20.20
C SER A 191 1.55 -13.05 19.04
N LEU A 192 2.75 -13.39 18.54
CA LEU A 192 2.98 -14.37 17.48
C LEU A 192 2.22 -15.70 17.67
N GLN A 193 1.96 -16.10 18.92
CA GLN A 193 1.24 -17.34 19.25
C GLN A 193 -0.23 -17.32 18.78
N ASN A 194 -0.79 -16.15 18.45
CA ASN A 194 -2.17 -15.98 18.01
C ASN A 194 -2.34 -15.85 16.49
N ILE A 195 -1.24 -15.84 15.72
CA ILE A 195 -1.29 -15.89 14.26
C ILE A 195 -1.30 -17.37 13.88
N GLY A 196 -2.41 -17.81 13.28
CA GLY A 196 -2.80 -19.21 13.14
C GLY A 196 -1.67 -20.17 12.79
N SER A 197 -1.55 -21.23 13.57
CA SER A 197 -0.95 -22.47 13.09
C SER A 197 -1.80 -22.92 11.90
N ALA A 198 -1.21 -22.89 10.70
CA ALA A 198 -1.84 -23.46 9.53
C ALA A 198 -2.16 -24.92 9.84
N HIS A 199 -3.44 -25.24 10.01
CA HIS A 199 -3.90 -26.62 10.01
C HIS A 199 -3.61 -27.18 8.61
N GLN A 200 -2.52 -27.92 8.49
CA GLN A 200 -2.38 -28.90 7.41
C GLN A 200 -3.51 -29.90 7.58
N GLN A 201 -4.56 -29.77 6.77
CA GLN A 201 -5.48 -30.88 6.52
C GLN A 201 -4.87 -31.72 5.40
N LEU A 202 -4.61 -32.98 5.75
CA LEU A 202 -4.24 -34.08 4.86
C LEU A 202 -5.35 -34.37 3.85
#